data_AF-A0A239Z9V4-F1
#
_entry.id   AF-A0A239Z9V4-F1
#
_cell.length_a   1.000
_cell.length_b   1.000
_cell.length_c   1.000
_cell.angle_alpha   90.00
_cell.angle_beta   90.00
_cell.angle_gamma   90.00
#
_symmetry.space_group_name_H-M   'P 1'
#
loop_
_entity.id
_entity.type
_entity.pdbx_description
1 polymer ?
#
loop_
_entity_poly.entity_id
_entity_poly.type
_entity_poly.pdbx_seq_one_letter_code
_entity_poly.pdbx_strand_id
1 'polypeptide(L)'
;MFCYTLATNLNCVFNELLLWTDISSEHPIFIETVAKLTDKKLPKKLLDGLKKVNSDFSKLNKKTEDLKKRCFSHGPANPYVIMEIKKIIHEFFQYDMYFLNLLCNIMEYGKEDKVWQTLLHHIHHEQKFMYQLFTQLYRQL
;
A
#
# COMPACT_ATOMS: atom_id res chain seq x y z
N MET A 1 19.48 -0.61 2.24
CA MET A 1 19.50 -0.09 0.86
C MET A 1 18.77 -1.10 0.00
N PHE A 2 17.63 -0.66 -0.53
CA PHE A 2 16.63 -1.27 -1.42
C PHE A 2 16.70 -2.76 -1.77
N CYS A 3 15.61 -3.47 -1.43
CA CYS A 3 15.25 -4.80 -1.91
C CYS A 3 14.86 -4.82 -3.41
N TYR A 4 15.52 -4.02 -4.25
CA TYR A 4 15.06 -3.72 -5.62
C TYR A 4 15.23 -4.89 -6.60
N THR A 5 15.77 -6.05 -6.17
CA THR A 5 16.10 -7.15 -7.10
C THR A 5 16.08 -8.55 -6.46
N LEU A 6 16.49 -8.69 -5.20
CA LEU A 6 16.60 -9.98 -4.51
C LEU A 6 16.07 -9.87 -3.07
N ALA A 7 15.21 -10.79 -2.66
CA ALA A 7 14.85 -11.00 -1.26
C ALA A 7 16.07 -11.59 -0.53
N THR A 8 17.02 -10.73 -0.15
CA THR A 8 18.29 -11.15 0.47
C THR A 8 18.07 -11.83 1.84
N ASN A 9 16.90 -11.61 2.46
CA ASN A 9 16.36 -12.33 3.62
C ASN A 9 14.89 -11.94 3.87
N LEU A 10 14.20 -12.62 4.78
CA LEU A 10 12.82 -12.27 5.14
C LEU A 10 12.68 -10.88 5.78
N ASN A 11 13.73 -10.35 6.42
CA ASN A 11 13.70 -9.01 7.00
C ASN A 11 13.52 -7.93 5.92
N CYS A 12 14.13 -8.13 4.76
CA CYS A 12 13.94 -7.30 3.58
C CYS A 12 12.47 -7.26 3.16
N VAL A 13 11.81 -8.41 3.04
CA VAL A 13 10.37 -8.49 2.71
C VAL A 13 9.49 -7.79 3.76
N PHE A 14 9.80 -7.99 5.04
CA PHE A 14 9.08 -7.31 6.12
C PHE A 14 9.24 -5.79 6.06
N ASN A 15 10.45 -5.29 5.78
CA ASN A 15 10.68 -3.85 5.71
C ASN A 15 9.92 -3.22 4.55
N GLU A 16 9.90 -3.86 3.39
CA GLU A 16 9.10 -3.38 2.25
C GLU A 16 7.60 -3.42 2.58
N LEU A 17 7.10 -4.53 3.16
CA LEU A 17 5.70 -4.61 3.58
C LEU A 17 5.32 -3.51 4.56
N LEU A 18 6.15 -3.25 5.58
CA LEU A 18 5.91 -2.19 6.55
C LEU A 18 5.90 -0.82 5.91
N LEU A 19 6.92 -0.51 5.09
CA LEU A 19 7.03 0.77 4.40
C LEU A 19 5.82 1.03 3.49
N TRP A 20 5.49 0.09 2.62
CA TRP A 20 4.47 0.31 1.59
C TRP A 20 3.04 0.24 2.15
N THR A 21 2.81 -0.53 3.21
CA THR A 21 1.51 -0.48 3.90
C THR A 21 1.33 0.82 4.68
N ASP A 22 2.40 1.40 5.23
CA ASP A 22 2.34 2.70 5.91
C ASP A 22 2.05 3.82 4.91
N ILE A 23 2.87 3.94 3.86
CA ILE A 23 2.70 4.90 2.76
C ILE A 23 1.30 4.79 2.14
N SER A 24 0.85 3.58 1.81
CA SER A 24 -0.48 3.36 1.21
C SER A 24 -1.63 3.73 2.15
N SER A 25 -1.42 3.69 3.47
CA SER A 25 -2.42 4.12 4.43
C SER A 25 -2.51 5.64 4.54
N GLU A 26 -1.42 6.36 4.28
CA GLU A 26 -1.36 7.83 4.31
C GLU A 26 -1.88 8.46 3.00
N HIS A 27 -1.69 7.79 1.85
CA HIS A 27 -2.15 8.29 0.55
C HIS A 27 -3.62 8.75 0.54
N PRO A 28 -4.60 8.01 1.09
CA PRO A 28 -5.97 8.46 1.18
C PRO A 28 -6.16 9.74 1.99
N ILE A 29 -5.40 9.92 3.06
CA ILE A 29 -5.44 11.11 3.93
C ILE A 29 -4.94 12.32 3.15
N PHE A 30 -3.83 12.19 2.42
CA PHE A 30 -3.30 13.25 1.56
C PHE A 30 -4.31 13.65 0.48
N ILE A 31 -4.90 12.67 -0.21
CA ILE A 31 -5.91 12.92 -1.24
C ILE A 31 -7.12 13.67 -0.66
N GLU A 32 -7.67 13.20 0.46
CA GLU A 32 -8.81 13.86 1.11
C GLU A 32 -8.47 15.28 1.57
N THR A 33 -7.26 15.48 2.11
CA THR A 33 -6.79 16.78 2.60
C THR A 33 -6.62 17.77 1.47
N VAL A 34 -5.90 17.39 0.40
CA VAL A 34 -5.66 18.28 -0.74
C VAL A 34 -6.97 18.55 -1.49
N ALA A 35 -7.86 17.57 -1.61
CA ALA A 35 -9.19 17.77 -2.17
C ALA A 35 -9.96 18.86 -1.41
N LYS A 36 -9.97 18.82 -0.08
CA LYS A 36 -10.62 19.85 0.75
C LYS A 36 -9.98 21.22 0.59
N LEU A 37 -8.65 21.30 0.57
CA LEU A 37 -7.92 22.56 0.44
C LEU A 37 -8.06 23.21 -0.94
N THR A 38 -8.33 22.42 -1.97
CA THR A 38 -8.47 22.88 -3.37
C THR A 38 -9.93 22.85 -3.86
N ASP A 39 -10.89 22.79 -2.93
CA ASP A 39 -12.35 22.71 -3.16
C ASP A 39 -12.77 21.64 -4.19
N LYS A 40 -12.05 20.51 -4.24
CA LYS A 40 -12.48 19.34 -5.02
C LYS A 40 -13.59 18.63 -4.26
N LYS A 41 -14.83 18.80 -4.73
CA LYS A 41 -16.02 18.17 -4.15
C LYS A 41 -16.12 16.70 -4.57
N LEU A 42 -15.34 15.86 -3.90
CA LEU A 42 -15.41 14.41 -4.07
C LEU A 42 -16.73 13.88 -3.47
N PRO A 43 -17.49 13.03 -4.18
CA PRO A 43 -18.70 12.44 -3.65
C PRO A 43 -18.40 11.53 -2.47
N LYS A 44 -19.38 11.41 -1.56
CA LYS A 44 -19.29 10.59 -0.34
C LYS A 44 -18.79 9.16 -0.60
N LYS A 45 -19.21 8.55 -1.71
CA LYS A 45 -18.75 7.21 -2.13
C LYS A 45 -17.22 7.12 -2.28
N LEU A 46 -16.57 8.13 -2.87
CA LEU A 46 -15.12 8.14 -3.04
C LEU A 46 -14.42 8.41 -1.70
N LEU A 47 -14.95 9.32 -0.88
CA LEU A 47 -14.44 9.59 0.47
C LEU A 47 -14.51 8.36 1.37
N ASP A 48 -15.62 7.62 1.34
CA ASP A 48 -15.78 6.38 2.09
C ASP A 48 -14.82 5.29 1.56
N GLY A 49 -14.56 5.27 0.25
CA GLY A 49 -13.53 4.43 -0.36
C GLY A 49 -12.12 4.76 0.15
N LEU A 50 -11.76 6.05 0.23
CA LEU A 50 -10.47 6.51 0.75
C LEU A 50 -10.28 6.10 2.22
N LYS A 51 -11.32 6.28 3.06
CA LYS A 51 -11.32 5.82 4.46
C LYS A 51 -11.14 4.31 4.58
N LYS A 52 -11.77 3.54 3.68
CA LYS A 52 -11.60 2.09 3.63
C LYS A 52 -10.15 1.72 3.30
N VAL A 53 -9.55 2.34 2.29
CA VAL A 53 -8.13 2.10 1.92
C VAL A 53 -7.21 2.39 3.10
N ASN A 54 -7.37 3.55 3.75
CA ASN A 54 -6.59 3.89 4.94
C ASN A 54 -6.72 2.81 6.01
N SER A 55 -7.95 2.43 6.37
CA SER A 55 -8.20 1.42 7.41
C SER A 55 -7.60 0.06 7.06
N ASP A 56 -7.75 -0.40 5.82
CA ASP A 56 -7.26 -1.70 5.38
C ASP A 56 -5.74 -1.77 5.41
N PHE A 57 -5.06 -0.75 4.86
CA PHE A 57 -3.59 -0.70 4.88
C PHE A 57 -3.03 -0.50 6.29
N SER A 58 -3.63 0.34 7.14
CA SER A 58 -3.20 0.45 8.55
C SER A 58 -3.36 -0.86 9.32
N LYS A 59 -4.42 -1.64 9.07
CA LYS A 59 -4.57 -2.97 9.68
C LYS A 59 -3.53 -3.95 9.15
N LEU A 60 -3.25 -3.92 7.84
CA LEU A 60 -2.26 -4.78 7.22
C LEU A 60 -0.84 -4.46 7.71
N ASN A 61 -0.53 -3.18 7.91
CA ASN A 61 0.71 -2.72 8.53
C ASN A 61 0.89 -3.30 9.94
N LYS A 62 -0.12 -3.16 10.81
CA LYS A 62 -0.11 -3.75 12.17
C LYS A 62 0.06 -5.26 12.14
N LYS A 63 -0.66 -5.96 11.25
CA LYS A 63 -0.53 -7.41 11.07
C LYS A 63 0.89 -7.81 10.66
N THR A 64 1.52 -7.01 9.80
CA THR A 64 2.92 -7.20 9.37
C THR A 64 3.89 -6.98 10.52
N GLU A 65 3.71 -5.92 11.32
CA GLU A 65 4.54 -5.67 12.51
C GLU A 65 4.46 -6.82 13.51
N ASP A 66 3.24 -7.29 13.80
CA ASP A 66 3.02 -8.37 14.75
C ASP A 66 3.65 -9.68 14.27
N LEU A 67 3.53 -9.99 12.97
CA LEU A 67 4.20 -11.14 12.39
C LEU A 67 5.72 -10.99 12.49
N LYS A 68 6.27 -9.83 12.12
CA LYS A 68 7.71 -9.53 12.21
C LYS A 68 8.23 -9.75 13.63
N LYS A 69 7.56 -9.19 14.64
CA LYS A 69 7.89 -9.36 16.07
C LYS A 69 7.93 -10.84 16.44
N ARG A 70 6.90 -11.63 16.10
CA ARG A 70 6.86 -13.07 16.39
C ARG A 70 8.02 -13.85 15.75
N CYS A 71 8.41 -13.50 14.53
CA CYS A 71 9.45 -14.18 13.78
C CYS A 71 10.85 -14.02 14.40
N PHE A 72 11.21 -12.80 14.83
CA PHE A 72 12.53 -12.54 15.39
C PHE A 72 12.68 -12.97 16.85
N SER A 73 11.58 -13.32 17.53
CA SER A 73 11.60 -13.81 18.90
C SER A 73 11.87 -15.32 19.04
N HIS A 74 11.73 -16.14 17.99
CA HIS A 74 11.65 -17.62 18.13
C HIS A 74 12.63 -18.46 17.26
N GLY A 75 13.81 -17.96 16.92
CA GLY A 75 14.80 -18.76 16.16
C GLY A 75 14.49 -18.87 14.65
N PRO A 76 15.16 -19.76 13.89
CA PRO A 76 15.21 -19.68 12.43
C PRO A 76 13.83 -19.81 11.76
N ALA A 77 13.68 -19.14 10.61
CA ALA A 77 12.44 -18.99 9.88
C ALA A 77 11.74 -20.34 9.59
N ASN A 78 10.61 -20.55 10.24
CA ASN A 78 9.74 -21.71 10.04
C ASN A 78 8.92 -21.54 8.73
N PRO A 79 8.68 -22.60 7.93
CA PRO A 79 7.75 -22.56 6.78
C PRO A 79 6.41 -21.86 7.03
N TYR A 80 5.92 -21.91 8.28
CA TYR A 80 4.74 -21.16 8.72
C TYR A 80 4.86 -19.64 8.48
N VAL A 81 6.03 -19.05 8.73
CA VAL A 81 6.29 -17.61 8.53
C VAL A 81 6.15 -17.23 7.06
N ILE A 82 6.72 -18.03 6.17
CA ILE A 82 6.67 -17.79 4.72
C ILE A 82 5.21 -17.82 4.24
N MET A 83 4.42 -18.79 4.72
CA MET A 83 2.99 -18.87 4.41
C MET A 83 2.23 -17.63 4.89
N GLU A 84 2.50 -17.14 6.10
CA GLU A 84 1.85 -15.93 6.62
C GLU A 84 2.26 -14.67 5.85
N ILE A 85 3.53 -14.54 5.45
CA ILE A 85 3.98 -13.45 4.57
C ILE A 85 3.24 -13.50 3.24
N LYS A 86 3.12 -14.68 2.61
CA LYS A 86 2.38 -14.85 1.36
C LYS A 86 0.90 -14.43 1.49
N LYS A 87 0.27 -14.70 2.63
CA LYS A 87 -1.11 -14.23 2.92
C LYS A 87 -1.18 -12.71 3.02
N ILE A 88 -0.24 -12.09 3.75
CA ILE A 88 -0.15 -10.63 3.86
C ILE A 88 0.05 -9.97 2.49
N ILE A 89 0.94 -10.51 1.65
CA ILE A 89 1.14 -10.02 0.28
C ILE A 89 -0.13 -10.20 -0.57
N HIS A 90 -0.87 -11.29 -0.38
CA HIS A 90 -2.13 -11.47 -1.10
C HIS A 90 -3.19 -10.43 -0.69
N GLU A 91 -3.34 -10.17 0.61
CA GLU A 91 -4.20 -9.10 1.13
C GLU A 91 -3.76 -7.73 0.59
N PHE A 92 -2.44 -7.48 0.55
CA PHE A 92 -1.88 -6.27 -0.04
C PHE A 92 -2.35 -6.07 -1.49
N PHE A 93 -2.25 -7.11 -2.35
CA PHE A 93 -2.69 -7.00 -3.74
C PHE A 93 -4.18 -6.69 -3.87
N GLN A 94 -5.02 -7.27 -3.01
CA GLN A 94 -6.45 -7.00 -3.02
C GLN A 94 -6.75 -5.54 -2.69
N TYR A 95 -6.08 -5.00 -1.66
CA TYR A 95 -6.26 -3.61 -1.23
C TYR A 95 -5.70 -2.63 -2.25
N ASP A 96 -4.53 -2.94 -2.83
CA ASP A 96 -3.90 -2.08 -3.82
C ASP A 96 -4.69 -2.03 -5.13
N MET A 97 -5.19 -3.17 -5.62
CA MET A 97 -6.06 -3.20 -6.80
C MET A 97 -7.35 -2.41 -6.58
N TYR A 98 -7.93 -2.49 -5.38
CA TYR A 98 -9.07 -1.65 -5.02
C TYR A 98 -8.70 -0.17 -5.06
N PHE A 99 -7.54 0.20 -4.49
CA PHE A 99 -7.12 1.60 -4.44
C PHE A 99 -6.74 2.17 -5.81
N LEU A 100 -6.05 1.41 -6.67
CA LEU A 100 -5.76 1.80 -8.05
C LEU A 100 -7.05 2.12 -8.83
N ASN A 101 -8.07 1.28 -8.70
CA ASN A 101 -9.37 1.54 -9.31
C ASN A 101 -10.05 2.79 -8.73
N LEU A 102 -9.93 3.00 -7.41
CA LEU A 102 -10.44 4.20 -6.75
C LEU A 102 -9.72 5.46 -7.27
N LEU A 103 -8.40 5.43 -7.44
CA LEU A 103 -7.59 6.53 -7.97
C LEU A 103 -8.03 6.91 -9.39
N CYS A 104 -8.28 5.95 -10.27
CA CYS A 104 -8.81 6.22 -11.61
C CYS A 104 -10.12 7.03 -11.56
N ASN A 105 -11.01 6.71 -10.61
CA ASN A 105 -12.26 7.46 -10.43
C ASN A 105 -12.03 8.86 -9.84
N ILE A 106 -11.03 9.03 -8.98
CA ILE A 106 -10.71 10.33 -8.36
C ILE A 106 -10.02 11.27 -9.36
N MET A 107 -9.21 10.73 -10.28
CA MET A 107 -8.57 11.49 -11.35
C MET A 107 -9.57 12.15 -12.31
N GLU A 108 -10.82 11.68 -12.34
CA GLU A 108 -11.88 12.31 -13.12
C GLU A 108 -12.29 13.70 -12.61
N TYR A 109 -11.88 14.06 -11.39
CA TYR A 109 -12.16 15.35 -10.76
C TYR A 109 -10.96 16.29 -10.89
N GLY A 110 -11.22 17.58 -11.14
CA GLY A 110 -10.17 18.60 -11.20
C GLY A 110 -9.14 18.34 -12.31
N LYS A 111 -9.59 17.91 -13.50
CA LYS A 111 -8.69 17.57 -14.63
C LYS A 111 -7.86 18.75 -15.11
N GLU A 112 -8.40 19.96 -14.96
CA GLU A 112 -7.76 21.23 -15.27
C GLU A 112 -6.69 21.63 -14.25
N ASP A 113 -6.75 21.08 -13.03
CA ASP A 113 -5.83 21.39 -11.95
C ASP A 113 -4.59 20.51 -12.04
N LYS A 114 -3.52 21.06 -12.62
CA LYS A 114 -2.26 20.35 -12.83
C LYS A 114 -1.62 19.88 -11.54
N VAL A 115 -1.75 20.62 -10.43
CA VAL A 115 -1.13 20.24 -9.15
C VAL A 115 -1.86 19.03 -8.58
N TRP A 116 -3.19 19.09 -8.57
CA TRP A 116 -4.04 17.97 -8.16
C TRP A 116 -3.79 16.71 -8.99
N GLN A 117 -3.77 16.83 -10.33
CA GLN A 117 -3.51 15.69 -11.21
C GLN A 117 -2.09 15.13 -11.04
N THR A 118 -1.09 16.00 -10.82
CA THR A 118 0.29 15.56 -10.55
C THR A 118 0.37 14.74 -9.27
N LEU A 119 -0.30 15.17 -8.19
CA LEU A 119 -0.38 14.41 -6.95
C LEU A 119 -1.03 13.03 -7.17
N LEU A 120 -2.18 12.98 -7.82
CA LEU A 120 -2.87 11.72 -8.06
C LEU A 120 -2.04 10.76 -8.94
N HIS A 121 -1.40 11.29 -9.98
CA HIS A 121 -0.54 10.50 -10.85
C HIS A 121 0.70 9.99 -10.14
N HIS A 122 1.29 10.79 -9.25
CA HIS A 122 2.41 10.38 -8.41
C HIS A 122 1.99 9.21 -7.50
N ILE A 123 0.91 9.36 -6.74
CA ILE A 123 0.39 8.30 -5.87
C ILE A 123 0.08 7.04 -6.67
N HIS A 124 -0.60 7.17 -7.81
CA HIS A 124 -0.92 6.02 -8.66
C HIS A 124 0.32 5.33 -9.24
N HIS A 125 1.37 6.09 -9.58
CA HIS A 125 2.64 5.53 -10.02
C HIS A 125 3.33 4.75 -8.90
N GLU A 126 3.34 5.29 -7.68
CA GLU A 126 3.87 4.60 -6.50
C GLU A 126 3.10 3.31 -6.21
N GLN A 127 1.76 3.33 -6.26
CA GLN A 127 0.95 2.11 -6.10
C GLN A 127 1.28 1.04 -7.15
N LYS A 128 1.41 1.44 -8.42
CA LYS A 128 1.83 0.50 -9.48
C LYS A 128 3.24 -0.05 -9.26
N PHE A 129 4.17 0.80 -8.82
CA PHE A 129 5.53 0.40 -8.53
C PHE A 129 5.55 -0.66 -7.42
N MET A 130 4.87 -0.43 -6.30
CA MET A 130 4.84 -1.40 -5.20
C MET A 130 4.08 -2.68 -5.56
N TYR A 131 3.04 -2.63 -6.39
CA TYR A 131 2.40 -3.85 -6.91
C TYR A 131 3.39 -4.74 -7.65
N GLN A 132 4.22 -4.14 -8.52
CA GLN A 132 5.27 -4.85 -9.24
C GLN A 132 6.34 -5.39 -8.30
N LEU A 133 6.77 -4.60 -7.32
CA LEU A 133 7.72 -5.03 -6.29
C LEU A 133 7.20 -6.26 -5.55
N PHE A 134 5.98 -6.23 -5.02
CA PHE A 134 5.43 -7.37 -4.28
C PHE A 134 5.15 -8.57 -5.18
N THR A 135 4.86 -8.37 -6.47
CA THR A 135 4.80 -9.48 -7.43
C THR A 135 6.15 -10.19 -7.55
N GLN A 136 7.25 -9.43 -7.59
CA GLN A 136 8.60 -10.00 -7.63
C GLN A 136 8.97 -10.69 -6.31
N LEU A 137 8.69 -10.05 -5.17
CA LEU A 137 8.96 -10.63 -3.85
C LEU A 137 8.16 -11.91 -3.61
N TYR A 138 6.87 -11.94 -4.01
CA TYR A 138 6.02 -13.13 -3.86
C TYR A 138 6.58 -14.35 -4.60
N ARG A 139 7.17 -14.16 -5.78
CA ARG A 139 7.78 -15.24 -6.58
C ARG A 139 9.08 -15.79 -5.98
N GLN A 140 9.73 -15.02 -5.11
CA GLN A 140 10.99 -15.40 -4.45
C GLN A 140 10.77 -16.07 -3.10
N LEU A 141 9.55 -16.02 -2.56
CA LEU A 141 9.11 -16.71 -1.35
C LEU A 141 8.54 -18.09 -1.67
#